data_AF-A0A9X1VNH6-F1
#
_entry.id   AF-A0A9X1VNH6-F1
#
_cell.length_a   1.000
_cell.length_b   1.000
_cell.length_c   1.000
_cell.angle_alpha   90.00
_cell.angle_beta   90.00
_cell.angle_gamma   90.00
#
_symmetry.space_group_name_H-M   'P 1'
#
loop_
_entity.id
_entity.type
_entity.pdbx_description
1 polymer ?
#
loop_
_entity_poly.entity_id
_entity_poly.type
_entity_poly.pdbx_seq_one_letter_code
_entity_poly.pdbx_strand_id
1 'polypeptide(L)'
;MKIRYVLLLLFGLIIHGAAIAQTAPAPMSNFANVPLTRQDTARAVHELFQSRRGGGFGWLAFGGAGMAASIIPAQQSTSAGVWTPGVVIGSALALLGTKKVIQFGWGREHRVLRDLAATGHLPADVKRRLRGNFAPLHGTASSLNPLLALEGAPAAPVPVPPMPSSGKPAAAPVASVPPVATATTPAATAPLQALADARQDTLDAVLGLFLAKRLGGQLPILLALPGLRLMTGATQTNNSTSPYGQPQSSAPPAGQVALGLALTAGGVAYMFIHNAPYSDAKFDALRTSYLAGTPLPPALRTQLKIKHMASGRTYRERLERRAARRRR
;
A
#
# COMPACT_ATOMS: atom_id res chain seq x y z
N MET A 1 -19.99 -29.75 -24.74
CA MET A 1 -18.52 -29.54 -24.87
C MET A 1 -18.05 -28.08 -24.95
N LYS A 2 -18.89 -27.08 -25.29
CA LYS A 2 -18.44 -25.69 -25.53
C LYS A 2 -17.93 -24.91 -24.30
N ILE A 3 -18.41 -25.21 -23.08
CA ILE A 3 -18.05 -24.46 -21.85
C ILE A 3 -16.60 -24.71 -21.38
N ARG A 4 -16.04 -25.90 -21.64
CA ARG A 4 -14.65 -26.22 -21.23
C ARG A 4 -13.60 -25.41 -21.98
N TYR A 5 -13.87 -25.06 -23.24
CA TYR A 5 -12.94 -24.26 -24.06
C TYR A 5 -12.94 -22.78 -23.69
N VAL A 6 -14.07 -22.22 -23.27
CA VAL A 6 -14.16 -20.82 -22.83
C VAL A 6 -13.36 -20.61 -21.54
N LEU A 7 -13.39 -21.57 -20.61
CA LEU A 7 -12.63 -21.49 -19.36
C LEU A 7 -11.12 -21.64 -19.57
N LEU A 8 -10.68 -22.50 -20.50
CA LEU A 8 -9.27 -22.61 -20.89
C LEU A 8 -8.75 -21.36 -21.61
N LEU A 9 -9.56 -20.74 -22.47
CA LEU A 9 -9.20 -19.52 -23.19
C LEU A 9 -9.07 -18.31 -22.25
N LEU A 10 -9.96 -18.21 -21.26
CA LEU A 10 -9.91 -17.15 -20.24
C LEU A 10 -8.71 -17.32 -19.28
N PHE A 11 -8.31 -18.56 -18.99
CA PHE A 11 -7.09 -18.83 -18.21
C PHE A 11 -5.80 -18.53 -19.00
N GLY A 12 -5.79 -18.81 -20.31
CA GLY A 12 -4.66 -18.48 -21.20
C GLY A 12 -4.42 -16.97 -21.34
N LEU A 13 -5.48 -16.15 -21.28
CA LEU A 13 -5.37 -14.69 -21.45
C LEU A 13 -4.71 -13.99 -20.24
N ILE A 14 -4.74 -14.60 -19.06
CA ILE A 14 -4.15 -14.04 -17.83
C ILE A 14 -2.62 -14.30 -17.77
N ILE A 15 -2.11 -15.28 -18.52
CA ILE A 15 -0.69 -15.67 -18.51
C ILE A 15 0.14 -14.92 -19.56
N HIS A 16 -0.50 -14.25 -20.53
CA HIS A 16 0.19 -13.38 -21.50
C HIS A 16 0.56 -12.03 -20.87
N GLY A 17 1.42 -12.06 -19.86
CA GLY A 17 2.12 -10.88 -19.39
C GLY A 17 3.01 -10.35 -20.50
N ALA A 18 2.83 -9.09 -20.88
CA ALA A 18 3.63 -8.40 -21.88
C ALA A 18 5.12 -8.69 -21.64
N ALA A 19 5.77 -9.29 -22.64
CA ALA A 19 7.22 -9.39 -22.70
C ALA A 19 7.76 -7.96 -22.83
N ILE A 20 8.03 -7.33 -21.69
CA ILE A 20 8.70 -6.03 -21.66
C ILE A 20 10.12 -6.30 -22.15
N ALA A 21 10.41 -5.84 -23.38
CA ALA A 21 11.74 -5.87 -23.95
C ALA A 21 12.73 -5.28 -22.93
N GLN A 22 13.64 -6.11 -22.43
CA GLN A 22 14.71 -5.69 -21.55
C GLN A 22 15.67 -4.84 -22.38
N THR A 23 15.51 -3.52 -22.28
CA THR A 23 16.46 -2.56 -22.83
C THR A 23 17.79 -2.77 -22.09
N ALA A 24 18.86 -2.99 -22.84
CA ALA A 24 20.20 -3.20 -22.29
C ALA A 24 20.55 -2.02 -21.35
N PRO A 25 20.94 -2.28 -20.09
CA PRO A 25 21.29 -1.22 -19.17
C PRO A 25 22.56 -0.50 -19.63
N ALA A 26 22.51 0.83 -19.68
CA ALA A 26 23.69 1.66 -19.92
C ALA A 26 24.77 1.37 -18.86
N PRO A 27 26.07 1.46 -19.21
CA PRO A 27 27.17 1.21 -18.29
C PRO A 27 27.07 2.16 -17.09
N MET A 28 26.80 1.59 -15.92
CA MET A 28 26.60 2.34 -14.68
C MET A 28 27.94 2.81 -14.12
N SER A 29 27.99 4.09 -13.78
CA SER A 29 29.08 4.73 -13.03
C SER A 29 29.32 4.00 -11.71
N ASN A 30 30.59 3.74 -11.38
CA ASN A 30 31.04 3.08 -10.14
C ASN A 30 30.68 3.91 -8.89
N PHE A 31 29.42 3.89 -8.44
CA PHE A 31 28.99 4.39 -7.13
C PHE A 31 29.34 3.42 -5.97
N ALA A 32 30.39 2.60 -6.14
CA ALA A 32 30.55 1.34 -5.43
C ALA A 32 30.84 1.45 -3.93
N ASN A 33 31.14 2.62 -3.37
CA ASN A 33 31.66 2.72 -2.00
C ASN A 33 31.01 3.78 -1.11
N VAL A 34 29.82 4.31 -1.44
CA VAL A 34 29.12 5.18 -0.48
C VAL A 34 28.48 4.28 0.60
N PRO A 35 28.89 4.38 1.88
CA PRO A 35 28.33 3.56 2.94
C PRO A 35 26.83 3.85 3.08
N LEU A 36 26.00 2.80 2.99
CA LEU A 36 24.56 2.92 3.18
C LEU A 36 24.26 3.34 4.61
N THR A 37 23.43 4.37 4.79
CA THR A 37 23.02 4.79 6.12
C THR A 37 22.06 3.78 6.77
N ARG A 38 22.02 3.75 8.10
CA ARG A 38 21.03 2.93 8.85
C ARG A 38 19.59 3.33 8.49
N GLN A 39 19.38 4.61 8.23
CA GLN A 39 18.08 5.17 7.85
C GLN A 39 17.61 4.65 6.48
N ASP A 40 18.48 4.65 5.48
CA ASP A 40 18.18 4.09 4.15
C ASP A 40 17.80 2.62 4.24
N THR A 41 18.48 1.90 5.12
CA THR A 41 18.25 0.48 5.35
C THR A 41 16.91 0.22 6.07
N ALA A 42 16.59 1.00 7.09
CA ALA A 42 15.30 0.94 7.78
C ALA A 42 14.13 1.24 6.82
N ARG A 43 14.30 2.22 5.93
CA ARG A 43 13.33 2.57 4.87
C ARG A 43 13.15 1.41 3.89
N ALA A 44 14.23 0.77 3.47
CA ALA A 44 14.17 -0.39 2.59
C ALA A 44 13.44 -1.58 3.23
N VAL A 45 13.65 -1.82 4.53
CA VAL A 45 12.90 -2.81 5.31
C VAL A 45 11.42 -2.48 5.32
N HIS A 46 11.06 -1.24 5.66
CA HIS A 46 9.66 -0.82 5.71
C HIS A 46 8.95 -1.07 4.37
N GLU A 47 9.58 -0.69 3.26
CA GLU A 47 9.04 -0.93 1.92
C GLU A 47 8.92 -2.40 1.56
N LEU A 48 9.89 -3.23 1.94
CA LEU A 48 9.84 -4.67 1.75
C LEU A 48 8.62 -5.25 2.47
N PHE A 49 8.42 -4.90 3.75
CA PHE A 49 7.29 -5.39 4.54
C PHE A 49 5.95 -4.85 4.00
N GLN A 50 5.87 -3.57 3.65
CA GLN A 50 4.69 -2.96 3.06
C GLN A 50 4.30 -3.65 1.73
N SER A 51 5.26 -3.86 0.84
CA SER A 51 5.01 -4.52 -0.45
C SER A 51 4.59 -5.98 -0.28
N ARG A 52 5.25 -6.73 0.62
CA ARG A 52 4.93 -8.14 0.87
C ARG A 52 3.59 -8.34 1.57
N ARG A 53 3.18 -7.42 2.46
CA ARG A 53 1.83 -7.39 3.06
C ARG A 53 0.75 -7.25 2.02
N GLY A 54 0.88 -6.28 1.11
CA GLY A 54 -0.09 -6.07 0.02
C GLY A 54 -0.28 -7.32 -0.85
N GLY A 55 0.82 -8.03 -1.15
CA GLY A 55 0.74 -9.31 -1.86
C GLY A 55 0.01 -10.40 -1.08
N GLY A 56 0.17 -10.47 0.25
CA GLY A 56 -0.55 -11.41 1.11
C GLY A 56 -2.07 -11.19 1.09
N PHE A 57 -2.51 -9.94 1.17
CA PHE A 57 -3.93 -9.59 1.02
C PHE A 57 -4.48 -9.94 -0.36
N GLY A 58 -3.69 -9.76 -1.43
CA GLY A 58 -4.07 -10.20 -2.76
C GLY A 58 -4.37 -11.70 -2.82
N TRP A 59 -3.50 -12.54 -2.26
CA TRP A 59 -3.72 -13.99 -2.21
C TRP A 59 -4.95 -14.37 -1.37
N LEU A 60 -5.19 -13.69 -0.25
CA LEU A 60 -6.39 -13.88 0.54
C LEU A 60 -7.66 -13.51 -0.24
N ALA A 61 -7.65 -12.39 -0.95
CA ALA A 61 -8.79 -11.96 -1.74
C ALA A 61 -9.07 -12.93 -2.89
N PHE A 62 -8.02 -13.39 -3.60
CA PHE A 62 -8.15 -14.40 -4.66
C PHE A 62 -8.63 -15.76 -4.11
N GLY A 63 -8.07 -16.24 -3.00
CA GLY A 63 -8.49 -17.47 -2.36
C GLY A 63 -9.94 -17.41 -1.87
N GLY A 64 -10.31 -16.30 -1.23
CA GLY A 64 -11.68 -16.03 -0.76
C GLY A 64 -12.68 -15.96 -1.91
N ALA A 65 -12.36 -15.24 -2.99
CA ALA A 65 -13.21 -15.16 -4.17
C ALA A 65 -13.37 -16.53 -4.87
N GLY A 66 -12.29 -17.32 -4.94
CA GLY A 66 -12.33 -18.68 -5.50
C GLY A 66 -13.24 -19.62 -4.71
N MET A 67 -13.15 -19.60 -3.37
CA MET A 67 -14.04 -20.36 -2.50
C MET A 67 -15.49 -19.92 -2.64
N ALA A 68 -15.73 -18.61 -2.68
CA ALA A 68 -17.07 -18.06 -2.88
C ALA A 68 -17.67 -18.50 -4.22
N ALA A 69 -16.95 -18.35 -5.32
CA ALA A 69 -17.43 -18.74 -6.64
C ALA A 69 -17.82 -20.22 -6.74
N SER A 70 -17.16 -21.10 -5.97
CA SER A 70 -17.49 -22.54 -5.95
C SER A 70 -18.72 -22.92 -5.11
N ILE A 71 -19.21 -22.06 -4.23
CA ILE A 71 -20.38 -22.35 -3.38
C ILE A 71 -21.69 -22.13 -4.14
N ILE A 72 -21.73 -21.20 -5.11
CA ILE A 72 -22.95 -20.83 -5.82
C ILE A 72 -23.56 -22.01 -6.63
N PRO A 73 -22.79 -22.79 -7.43
CA PRO A 73 -23.35 -23.91 -8.17
C PRO A 73 -23.66 -25.14 -7.30
N ALA A 74 -23.00 -25.27 -6.15
CA ALA A 74 -23.13 -26.43 -5.27
C ALA A 74 -24.51 -26.53 -4.60
N GLN A 75 -25.27 -25.43 -4.54
CA GLN A 75 -26.64 -25.45 -4.00
C GLN A 75 -27.66 -26.12 -4.92
N GLN A 76 -27.28 -26.45 -6.17
CA GLN A 76 -28.18 -27.11 -7.14
C GLN A 76 -27.86 -28.59 -7.38
N SER A 77 -26.81 -29.15 -6.76
CA SER A 77 -26.42 -30.54 -6.98
C SER A 77 -26.61 -31.38 -5.72
N THR A 78 -27.52 -32.34 -5.83
CA THR A 78 -28.05 -33.23 -4.80
C THR A 78 -26.99 -34.19 -4.23
N SER A 79 -26.99 -34.30 -2.90
CA SER A 79 -26.62 -35.45 -2.03
C SER A 79 -25.28 -36.20 -2.16
N ALA A 80 -24.41 -35.94 -3.13
CA ALA A 80 -23.05 -36.50 -3.13
C ALA A 80 -22.06 -35.40 -2.74
N GLY A 81 -21.22 -35.63 -1.72
CA GLY A 81 -20.19 -34.71 -1.23
C GLY A 81 -19.10 -34.41 -2.26
N VAL A 82 -19.47 -33.74 -3.35
CA VAL A 82 -18.57 -33.35 -4.42
C VAL A 82 -17.69 -32.23 -3.90
N TRP A 83 -16.44 -32.59 -3.58
CA TRP A 83 -15.35 -31.64 -3.37
C TRP A 83 -15.20 -30.81 -4.64
N THR A 84 -15.82 -29.63 -4.67
CA THR A 84 -15.69 -28.73 -5.81
C THR A 84 -14.24 -28.25 -5.88
N PRO A 85 -13.54 -28.46 -7.01
CA PRO A 85 -12.11 -28.10 -7.14
C PRO A 85 -11.79 -26.65 -6.74
N GLY A 86 -12.76 -25.75 -6.88
CA GLY A 86 -12.63 -24.34 -6.47
C GLY A 86 -12.43 -24.14 -4.96
N VAL A 87 -13.04 -24.96 -4.10
CA VAL A 87 -12.85 -24.87 -2.64
C VAL A 87 -11.42 -25.31 -2.26
N VAL A 88 -10.90 -26.37 -2.89
CA VAL A 88 -9.54 -26.87 -2.64
C VAL A 88 -8.50 -25.84 -3.08
N ILE A 89 -8.63 -25.31 -4.29
CA ILE A 89 -7.71 -24.29 -4.80
C ILE A 89 -7.83 -23.01 -3.96
N GLY A 90 -9.05 -22.56 -3.67
CA GLY A 90 -9.29 -21.34 -2.90
C GLY A 90 -8.75 -21.43 -1.47
N SER A 91 -8.91 -22.56 -0.80
CA SER A 91 -8.37 -22.80 0.55
C SER A 91 -6.83 -22.85 0.57
N ALA A 92 -6.20 -23.51 -0.40
CA ALA A 92 -4.74 -23.49 -0.54
C ALA A 92 -4.18 -22.07 -0.73
N LEU A 93 -4.83 -21.26 -1.58
CA LEU A 93 -4.46 -19.86 -1.79
C LEU A 93 -4.68 -19.00 -0.54
N ALA A 94 -5.77 -19.24 0.19
CA ALA A 94 -6.04 -18.55 1.45
C ALA A 94 -4.98 -18.87 2.51
N LEU A 95 -4.60 -20.14 2.68
CA LEU A 95 -3.53 -20.55 3.60
C LEU A 95 -2.18 -19.90 3.24
N LEU A 96 -1.83 -19.86 1.95
CA LEU A 96 -0.64 -19.16 1.47
C LEU A 96 -0.70 -17.65 1.76
N GLY A 97 -1.87 -17.04 1.60
CA GLY A 97 -2.12 -15.64 1.95
C GLY A 97 -1.94 -15.38 3.44
N THR A 98 -2.57 -16.17 4.31
CA THR A 98 -2.47 -16.06 5.78
C THR A 98 -1.04 -16.20 6.25
N LYS A 99 -0.32 -17.22 5.76
CA LYS A 99 1.11 -17.44 6.09
C LYS A 99 1.95 -16.20 5.73
N LYS A 100 1.71 -15.59 4.57
CA LYS A 100 2.41 -14.35 4.17
C LYS A 100 2.05 -13.16 5.05
N VAL A 101 0.78 -12.97 5.39
CA VAL A 101 0.34 -11.86 6.25
C VAL A 101 0.99 -11.95 7.63
N ILE A 102 1.07 -13.14 8.21
CA ILE A 102 1.77 -13.36 9.49
C ILE A 102 3.28 -13.13 9.33
N GLN A 103 3.90 -13.70 8.29
CA GLN A 103 5.34 -13.60 8.05
C GLN A 103 5.82 -12.15 7.85
N PHE A 104 4.97 -11.28 7.29
CA PHE A 104 5.26 -9.87 7.04
C PHE A 104 4.39 -8.93 7.88
N GLY A 105 3.90 -9.40 9.03
CA GLY A 105 3.06 -8.60 9.91
C GLY A 105 3.79 -7.40 10.53
N TRP A 106 3.02 -6.39 10.95
CA TRP A 106 3.53 -5.17 11.59
C TRP A 106 4.41 -5.48 12.81
N GLY A 107 4.02 -6.42 13.67
CA GLY A 107 4.82 -6.78 14.85
C GLY A 107 6.19 -7.40 14.51
N ARG A 108 6.35 -8.04 13.36
CA ARG A 108 7.66 -8.54 12.92
C ARG A 108 8.51 -7.41 12.35
N GLU A 109 7.91 -6.53 11.56
CA GLU A 109 8.59 -5.33 11.03
C GLU A 109 9.18 -4.48 12.16
N HIS A 110 8.40 -4.18 13.20
CA HIS A 110 8.88 -3.40 14.35
C HIS A 110 10.03 -4.08 15.08
N ARG A 111 9.98 -5.41 15.23
CA ARG A 111 11.09 -6.18 15.82
C ARG A 111 12.36 -6.07 14.95
N VAL A 112 12.24 -6.25 13.64
CA VAL A 112 13.38 -6.12 12.71
C VAL A 112 13.96 -4.70 12.73
N LEU A 113 13.11 -3.66 12.78
CA LEU A 113 13.55 -2.27 12.85
C LEU A 113 14.22 -1.96 14.20
N ARG A 114 13.68 -2.50 15.30
CA ARG A 114 14.29 -2.39 16.64
C ARG A 114 15.65 -3.09 16.70
N ASP A 115 15.75 -4.30 16.17
CA ASP A 115 17.00 -5.06 16.12
C ASP A 115 18.03 -4.35 15.25
N LEU A 116 17.61 -3.76 14.12
CA LEU A 116 18.45 -2.93 13.26
C LEU A 116 18.92 -1.66 14.00
N ALA A 117 18.06 -1.00 14.77
CA ALA A 117 18.44 0.18 15.55
C ALA A 117 19.46 -0.17 16.64
N ALA A 118 19.22 -1.26 17.38
CA ALA A 118 20.06 -1.72 18.49
C ALA A 118 21.41 -2.28 18.02
N THR A 119 21.41 -3.17 17.03
CA THR A 119 22.61 -3.93 16.61
C THR A 119 23.27 -3.38 15.35
N GLY A 120 22.55 -2.59 14.54
CA GLY A 120 22.99 -2.20 13.19
C GLY A 120 22.94 -3.35 12.16
N HIS A 121 22.50 -4.55 12.55
CA HIS A 121 22.50 -5.74 11.71
C HIS A 121 21.07 -6.17 11.38
N LEU A 122 20.87 -6.73 10.17
CA LEU A 122 19.59 -7.29 9.76
C LEU A 122 19.58 -8.80 9.88
N PRO A 123 18.43 -9.40 10.26
CA PRO A 123 18.22 -10.83 10.14
C PRO A 123 18.55 -11.33 8.72
N ALA A 124 19.24 -12.46 8.62
CA ALA A 124 19.75 -12.98 7.35
C ALA A 124 18.63 -13.19 6.30
N ASP A 125 17.44 -13.58 6.74
CA ASP A 125 16.29 -13.78 5.86
C ASP A 125 15.72 -12.46 5.29
N VAL A 126 15.74 -11.38 6.07
CA VAL A 126 15.40 -10.03 5.63
C VAL A 126 16.48 -9.50 4.70
N LYS A 127 17.76 -9.62 5.07
CA LYS A 127 18.92 -9.21 4.25
C LYS A 127 18.88 -9.86 2.87
N ARG A 128 18.56 -11.15 2.77
CA ARG A 128 18.40 -11.86 1.50
C ARG A 128 17.27 -11.28 0.64
N ARG A 129 16.16 -10.89 1.26
CA ARG A 129 14.96 -10.35 0.58
C ARG A 129 15.08 -8.87 0.21
N LEU A 130 15.97 -8.13 0.88
CA LEU A 130 16.34 -6.77 0.51
C LEU A 130 17.19 -6.73 -0.77
N ARG A 131 17.75 -7.85 -1.22
CA ARG A 131 18.45 -7.90 -2.51
C ARG A 131 17.46 -7.71 -3.67
N GLY A 132 17.86 -6.96 -4.69
CA GLY A 132 17.04 -6.67 -5.88
C GLY A 132 16.07 -5.50 -5.69
N ASN A 133 14.76 -5.74 -5.86
CA ASN A 133 13.71 -4.70 -5.90
C ASN A 133 13.57 -3.84 -4.63
N PHE A 134 14.22 -4.22 -3.52
CA PHE A 134 14.19 -3.50 -2.25
C PHE A 134 15.60 -3.15 -1.76
N ALA A 135 16.58 -3.10 -2.68
CA ALA A 135 17.91 -2.64 -2.34
C ALA A 135 17.81 -1.23 -1.75
N PRO A 136 18.48 -0.95 -0.61
CA PRO A 136 18.44 0.39 -0.04
C PRO A 136 19.03 1.38 -1.03
N LEU A 137 18.32 2.50 -1.19
CA LEU A 137 18.73 3.60 -2.02
C LEU A 137 19.25 4.69 -1.09
N HIS A 138 20.35 5.34 -1.46
CA HIS A 138 20.85 6.50 -0.73
C HIS A 138 19.79 7.60 -0.71
N GLY A 139 19.63 8.21 0.46
CA GLY A 139 18.53 9.10 0.80
C GLY A 139 18.13 10.08 -0.30
N THR A 140 16.94 9.87 -0.87
CA THR A 140 16.15 11.01 -1.34
C THR A 140 15.52 11.63 -0.09
N ALA A 141 15.92 12.86 0.23
CA ALA A 141 15.71 13.56 1.51
C ALA A 141 14.25 13.77 1.96
N SER A 142 13.24 13.34 1.19
CA SER A 142 11.85 13.78 1.36
C SER A 142 10.91 12.83 2.14
N SER A 143 11.33 11.65 2.58
CA SER A 143 10.40 10.74 3.28
C SER A 143 10.63 10.64 4.79
N LEU A 144 9.53 10.51 5.52
CA LEU A 144 9.49 10.18 6.94
C LEU A 144 10.44 9.03 7.31
N ASN A 145 11.35 9.28 8.25
CA ASN A 145 12.29 8.30 8.75
C ASN A 145 11.57 7.37 9.77
N PRO A 146 11.44 6.05 9.49
CA PRO A 146 10.72 5.14 10.38
C PRO A 146 11.43 4.92 11.72
N LEU A 147 12.73 5.19 11.81
CA LEU A 147 13.46 5.10 13.08
C LEU A 147 13.05 6.22 14.05
N LEU A 148 12.81 7.44 13.53
CA LEU A 148 12.32 8.55 14.34
C LEU A 148 10.91 8.30 14.87
N ALA A 149 10.07 7.60 14.10
CA ALA A 149 8.75 7.19 14.57
C ALA A 149 8.80 6.17 15.72
N LEU A 150 9.90 5.41 15.83
CA LEU A 150 10.12 4.43 16.90
C LEU A 150 10.76 5.07 18.14
N GLU A 151 11.62 6.08 17.95
CA GLU A 151 12.24 6.85 19.04
C GLU A 151 11.29 7.91 19.63
N GLY A 152 10.26 8.34 18.88
CA GLY A 152 9.31 9.38 19.26
C GLY A 152 8.24 9.00 20.30
N ALA A 153 8.37 7.87 20.98
CA ALA A 153 7.53 7.53 22.14
C ALA A 153 8.33 7.41 23.45
N PRO A 154 9.05 8.45 23.91
CA PRO A 154 9.21 8.64 25.33
C PRO A 154 7.85 9.07 25.87
N ALA A 155 7.33 8.36 26.88
CA ALA A 155 6.28 8.90 27.72
C ALA A 155 6.76 10.27 28.19
N ALA A 156 6.14 11.35 27.68
CA ALA A 156 6.47 12.69 28.13
C ALA A 156 6.32 12.67 29.66
N PRO A 157 7.37 12.99 30.44
CA PRO A 157 7.16 13.27 31.85
C PRO A 157 6.13 14.40 31.88
N VAL A 158 4.99 14.12 32.52
CA VAL A 158 3.92 15.09 32.70
C VAL A 158 4.58 16.36 33.23
N PRO A 159 4.49 17.50 32.51
CA PRO A 159 5.11 18.73 32.98
C PRO A 159 4.43 19.08 34.31
N VAL A 160 5.21 19.02 35.39
CA VAL A 160 4.80 19.59 36.67
C VAL A 160 4.60 21.08 36.41
N PRO A 161 3.40 21.63 36.63
CA PRO A 161 3.11 23.03 36.32
C PRO A 161 4.04 23.95 37.13
N PRO A 162 4.80 24.86 36.47
CA PRO A 162 5.60 25.84 37.19
C PRO A 162 4.68 26.88 37.85
N MET A 163 4.93 27.15 39.12
CA MET A 163 4.26 28.22 39.86
C MET A 163 4.56 29.59 39.23
N PRO A 164 3.60 30.54 39.25
CA PRO A 164 3.76 31.85 38.66
C PRO A 164 4.70 32.73 39.51
N SER A 165 5.87 33.07 38.97
CA SER A 165 6.69 34.18 39.47
C SER A 165 6.39 35.45 38.67
N SER A 166 5.74 36.40 39.33
CA SER A 166 5.47 37.76 38.89
C SER A 166 6.78 38.54 38.66
N GLY A 167 7.09 38.90 37.41
CA GLY A 167 8.32 39.61 37.06
C GLY A 167 8.15 40.53 35.85
N LYS A 168 8.04 41.83 36.16
CA LYS A 168 7.93 43.06 35.35
C LYS A 168 8.83 43.15 34.08
N PRO A 169 8.42 43.89 33.02
CA PRO A 169 9.11 43.95 31.72
C PRO A 169 10.25 44.98 31.68
N ALA A 170 11.29 44.72 30.89
CA ALA A 170 12.34 45.70 30.58
C ALA A 170 12.82 45.60 29.12
N ALA A 171 12.55 46.69 28.40
CA ALA A 171 13.34 47.36 27.35
C ALA A 171 14.01 46.56 26.21
N ALA A 172 13.66 46.98 24.99
CA ALA A 172 14.30 46.67 23.71
C ALA A 172 15.78 47.12 23.62
N PRO A 173 16.52 46.57 22.63
CA PRO A 173 17.35 47.46 21.82
C PRO A 173 17.28 47.17 20.30
N VAL A 174 17.00 48.27 19.57
CA VAL A 174 17.73 48.83 18.43
C VAL A 174 18.38 47.87 17.40
N ALA A 175 17.75 47.88 16.23
CA ALA A 175 18.28 47.94 14.87
C ALA A 175 19.76 47.57 14.61
N SER A 176 19.94 46.52 13.81
CA SER A 176 21.05 46.41 12.86
C SER A 176 20.49 46.04 11.49
N VAL A 177 20.50 47.01 10.58
CA VAL A 177 20.14 46.85 9.17
C VAL A 177 21.29 46.11 8.49
N PRO A 178 21.09 44.89 7.96
CA PRO A 178 22.14 44.20 7.21
C PRO A 178 22.35 44.88 5.85
N PRO A 179 23.59 44.86 5.32
CA PRO A 179 23.89 45.43 4.02
C PRO A 179 23.07 44.74 2.92
N VAL A 180 22.45 45.55 2.08
CA VAL A 180 21.74 45.15 0.87
C VAL A 180 22.73 44.42 -0.03
N ALA A 181 22.74 43.09 0.09
CA ALA A 181 23.41 42.23 -0.87
C ALA A 181 22.74 42.49 -2.22
N THR A 182 23.54 42.99 -3.16
CA THR A 182 23.16 43.17 -4.56
C THR A 182 22.84 41.79 -5.10
N ALA A 183 21.57 41.42 -5.01
CA ALA A 183 21.05 40.18 -5.56
C ALA A 183 21.25 40.27 -7.08
N THR A 184 22.28 39.59 -7.56
CA THR A 184 22.40 39.21 -8.98
C THR A 184 21.12 38.50 -9.34
N THR A 185 20.20 39.23 -9.97
CA THR A 185 18.93 38.75 -10.48
C THR A 185 19.24 37.56 -11.39
N PRO A 186 18.85 36.32 -11.03
CA PRO A 186 19.05 35.19 -11.93
C PRO A 186 18.25 35.48 -13.19
N ALA A 187 18.94 35.40 -14.33
CA ALA A 187 18.41 35.69 -15.65
C ALA A 187 17.08 34.97 -15.93
N ALA A 188 16.25 35.60 -16.75
CA ALA A 188 14.83 35.33 -17.02
C ALA A 188 14.48 33.98 -17.70
N THR A 189 15.24 32.91 -17.48
CA THR A 189 14.93 31.52 -17.87
C THR A 189 14.02 30.80 -16.87
N ALA A 190 13.79 31.38 -15.69
CA ALA A 190 12.91 30.85 -14.64
C ALA A 190 11.41 30.66 -14.99
N PRO A 191 10.73 31.45 -15.86
CA PRO A 191 9.27 31.37 -15.95
C PRO A 191 8.77 30.11 -16.65
N LEU A 192 9.50 29.59 -17.65
CA LEU A 192 9.12 28.36 -18.35
C LEU A 192 9.29 27.12 -17.47
N GLN A 193 10.39 27.06 -16.70
CA GLN A 193 10.64 25.97 -15.78
C GLN A 193 9.62 25.98 -14.63
N ALA A 194 9.36 27.14 -14.03
CA ALA A 194 8.35 27.28 -12.98
C ALA A 194 6.96 26.85 -13.45
N LEU A 195 6.61 27.12 -14.72
CA LEU A 195 5.35 26.69 -15.31
C LEU A 195 5.32 25.18 -15.56
N ALA A 196 6.41 24.57 -16.01
CA ALA A 196 6.52 23.12 -16.15
C ALA A 196 6.42 22.40 -14.79
N ASP A 197 7.07 22.94 -13.76
CA ASP A 197 7.03 22.41 -12.39
C ASP A 197 5.62 22.54 -11.81
N ALA A 198 4.95 23.68 -12.00
CA ALA A 198 3.56 23.88 -11.57
C ALA A 198 2.59 22.91 -12.27
N ARG A 199 2.80 22.62 -13.57
CA ARG A 199 2.03 21.61 -14.31
C ARG A 199 2.29 20.20 -13.78
N GLN A 200 3.51 19.90 -13.36
CA GLN A 200 3.82 18.60 -12.78
C GLN A 200 3.18 18.45 -11.40
N ASP A 201 3.21 19.51 -10.57
CA ASP A 201 2.58 19.53 -9.25
C ASP A 201 1.05 19.33 -9.33
N THR A 202 0.40 19.89 -10.35
CA THR A 202 -1.05 19.67 -10.57
C THR A 202 -1.33 18.23 -11.00
N LEU A 203 -0.51 17.63 -11.87
CA LEU A 203 -0.64 16.22 -12.26
C LEU A 203 -0.43 15.29 -11.07
N ASP A 204 0.57 15.56 -10.23
CA ASP A 204 0.81 14.83 -9.00
C ASP A 204 -0.42 14.95 -8.08
N ALA A 205 -0.99 16.15 -7.94
CA ALA A 205 -2.21 16.36 -7.15
C ALA A 205 -3.39 15.51 -7.66
N VAL A 206 -3.60 15.43 -8.97
CA VAL A 206 -4.66 14.61 -9.57
C VAL A 206 -4.42 13.13 -9.32
N LEU A 207 -3.17 12.67 -9.43
CA LEU A 207 -2.79 11.31 -9.10
C LEU A 207 -3.09 11.00 -7.63
N GLY A 208 -2.75 11.92 -6.73
CA GLY A 208 -3.04 11.83 -5.31
C GLY A 208 -4.54 11.79 -4.99
N LEU A 209 -5.38 12.48 -5.77
CA LEU A 209 -6.83 12.42 -5.69
C LEU A 209 -7.37 11.05 -6.15
N PHE A 210 -6.90 10.54 -7.29
CA PHE A 210 -7.29 9.23 -7.83
C PHE A 210 -6.98 8.12 -6.84
N LEU A 211 -5.76 8.12 -6.28
CA LEU A 211 -5.34 7.17 -5.25
C LEU A 211 -6.22 7.26 -4.00
N ALA A 212 -6.54 8.48 -3.54
CA ALA A 212 -7.41 8.68 -2.38
C ALA A 212 -8.84 8.17 -2.62
N LYS A 213 -9.40 8.42 -3.80
CA LYS A 213 -10.75 7.95 -4.18
C LYS A 213 -10.81 6.44 -4.33
N ARG A 214 -9.77 5.84 -4.93
CA ARG A 214 -9.63 4.39 -5.09
C ARG A 214 -9.50 3.68 -3.74
N LEU A 215 -8.75 4.28 -2.81
CA LEU A 215 -8.64 3.80 -1.44
C LEU A 215 -9.98 3.91 -0.69
N GLY A 216 -10.74 4.99 -0.89
CA GLY A 216 -12.09 5.13 -0.35
C GLY A 216 -13.04 4.02 -0.82
N GLY A 217 -12.93 3.61 -2.09
CA GLY A 217 -13.67 2.47 -2.64
C GLY A 217 -13.30 1.10 -2.06
N GLN A 218 -12.20 1.00 -1.29
CA GLN A 218 -11.80 -0.23 -0.59
C GLN A 218 -12.42 -0.35 0.80
N LEU A 219 -13.04 0.71 1.35
CA LEU A 219 -13.67 0.66 2.68
C LEU A 219 -14.71 -0.47 2.81
N PRO A 220 -15.52 -0.79 1.79
CA PRO A 220 -16.47 -1.91 1.89
C PRO A 220 -15.81 -3.29 1.97
N ILE A 221 -14.54 -3.42 1.60
CA ILE A 221 -13.79 -4.66 1.86
C ILE A 221 -13.64 -4.87 3.37
N LEU A 222 -13.56 -3.79 4.16
CA LEU A 222 -13.58 -3.91 5.62
C LEU A 222 -14.94 -4.40 6.14
N LEU A 223 -16.04 -4.09 5.43
CA LEU A 223 -17.36 -4.67 5.71
C LEU A 223 -17.49 -6.13 5.24
N ALA A 224 -16.67 -6.56 4.27
CA ALA A 224 -16.59 -7.95 3.87
C ALA A 224 -15.81 -8.83 4.89
N LEU A 225 -14.96 -8.25 5.74
CA LEU A 225 -14.24 -8.98 6.79
C LEU A 225 -15.18 -9.72 7.78
N PRO A 226 -16.25 -9.10 8.32
CA PRO A 226 -17.27 -9.80 9.08
C PRO A 226 -17.90 -10.97 8.32
N GLY A 227 -18.19 -10.79 7.02
CA GLY A 227 -18.70 -11.86 6.15
C GLY A 227 -17.73 -13.05 6.06
N LEU A 228 -16.44 -12.76 5.88
CA LEU A 228 -15.36 -13.76 5.91
C LEU A 228 -15.26 -14.46 7.27
N ARG A 229 -15.48 -13.74 8.38
CA ARG A 229 -15.50 -14.31 9.73
C ARG A 229 -16.70 -15.23 9.95
N LEU A 230 -17.86 -14.88 9.41
CA LEU A 230 -19.06 -15.73 9.42
C LEU A 230 -18.85 -17.00 8.61
N MET A 231 -18.23 -16.89 7.42
CA MET A 231 -17.94 -18.05 6.57
C MET A 231 -16.92 -19.03 7.18
N THR A 232 -16.01 -18.55 8.03
CA THR A 232 -14.97 -19.37 8.65
C THR A 232 -15.40 -20.02 9.98
N GLY A 233 -16.63 -19.77 10.46
CA GLY A 233 -17.14 -20.35 11.71
C GLY A 233 -16.37 -19.91 12.96
N ALA A 234 -15.51 -18.90 12.87
CA ALA A 234 -14.62 -18.47 13.96
C ALA A 234 -15.34 -17.74 15.12
N THR A 235 -16.67 -17.77 15.16
CA THR A 235 -17.50 -17.16 16.20
C THR A 235 -17.66 -18.02 17.45
N GLN A 236 -17.24 -19.30 17.43
CA GLN A 236 -17.23 -20.15 18.62
C GLN A 236 -15.81 -20.63 18.95
N THR A 237 -15.01 -19.76 19.57
CA THR A 237 -13.79 -20.17 20.28
C THR A 237 -13.94 -20.06 21.80
N ASN A 238 -15.17 -19.94 22.30
CA ASN A 238 -15.48 -20.23 23.71
C ASN A 238 -15.40 -21.74 23.95
N ASN A 239 -14.21 -22.30 23.77
CA ASN A 239 -13.87 -23.61 24.27
C ASN A 239 -13.72 -23.49 25.78
N SER A 240 -14.83 -23.65 26.49
CA SER A 240 -14.78 -24.28 27.81
C SER A 240 -14.01 -25.58 27.62
N THR A 241 -12.77 -25.61 28.12
CA THR A 241 -11.86 -26.75 27.99
C THR A 241 -12.34 -27.81 28.97
N SER A 242 -13.44 -28.49 28.64
CA SER A 242 -13.79 -29.72 29.34
C SER A 242 -12.84 -30.81 28.84
N PRO A 243 -12.06 -31.47 29.72
CA PRO A 243 -11.10 -32.50 29.33
C PRO A 243 -11.74 -33.76 28.71
N TYR A 244 -13.07 -33.85 28.70
CA TYR A 244 -13.82 -34.99 28.17
C TYR A 244 -14.74 -34.64 26.98
N GLY A 245 -14.73 -33.40 26.50
CA GLY A 245 -15.56 -32.99 25.36
C GLY A 245 -14.90 -33.32 24.02
N GLN A 246 -15.45 -34.27 23.27
CA GLN A 246 -15.10 -34.39 21.85
C GLN A 246 -15.47 -33.08 21.14
N PRO A 247 -14.57 -32.50 20.32
CA PRO A 247 -14.88 -31.32 19.54
C PRO A 247 -15.96 -31.68 18.51
N GLN A 248 -17.22 -31.37 18.81
CA GLN A 248 -18.28 -31.39 17.81
C GLN A 248 -18.03 -30.22 16.86
N SER A 249 -17.54 -30.54 15.67
CA SER A 249 -17.41 -29.57 14.59
C SER A 249 -18.80 -29.22 14.07
N SER A 250 -19.41 -28.16 14.62
CA SER A 250 -20.65 -27.59 14.08
C SER A 250 -20.34 -26.96 12.72
N ALA A 251 -20.80 -27.61 11.65
CA ALA A 251 -20.72 -27.02 10.32
C ALA A 251 -21.49 -25.68 10.32
N PRO A 252 -20.96 -24.60 9.73
CA PRO A 252 -21.64 -23.31 9.71
C PRO A 252 -22.99 -23.46 9.01
N PRO A 253 -24.08 -22.89 9.56
CA PRO A 253 -25.40 -23.00 8.95
C PRO A 253 -25.37 -22.36 7.56
N ALA A 254 -25.98 -23.02 6.57
CA ALA A 254 -25.91 -22.62 5.15
C ALA A 254 -26.28 -21.14 4.91
N GLY A 255 -27.21 -20.60 5.71
CA GLY A 255 -27.59 -19.19 5.67
C GLY A 255 -26.44 -18.22 6.00
N GLN A 256 -25.54 -18.56 6.93
CA GLN A 256 -24.36 -17.73 7.23
C GLN A 256 -23.35 -17.72 6.10
N VAL A 257 -23.16 -18.87 5.44
CA VAL A 257 -22.28 -18.99 4.27
C VAL A 257 -22.81 -18.16 3.11
N ALA A 258 -24.12 -18.26 2.82
CA ALA A 258 -24.77 -17.49 1.75
C ALA A 258 -24.70 -15.97 2.01
N LEU A 259 -24.97 -15.53 3.25
CA LEU A 259 -24.90 -14.12 3.62
C LEU A 259 -23.46 -13.57 3.57
N GLY A 260 -22.49 -14.33 4.08
CA GLY A 260 -21.07 -13.96 3.99
C GLY A 260 -20.62 -13.82 2.53
N LEU A 261 -21.07 -14.71 1.66
CA LEU A 261 -20.77 -14.68 0.23
C LEU A 261 -21.42 -13.48 -0.46
N ALA A 262 -22.69 -13.19 -0.17
CA ALA A 262 -23.41 -12.03 -0.71
C ALA A 262 -22.73 -10.71 -0.31
N LEU A 263 -22.32 -10.56 0.96
CA LEU A 263 -21.57 -9.40 1.43
C LEU A 263 -20.21 -9.26 0.73
N THR A 264 -19.53 -10.37 0.51
CA THR A 264 -18.21 -10.37 -0.17
C THR A 264 -18.38 -9.97 -1.64
N ALA A 265 -19.33 -10.57 -2.35
CA ALA A 265 -19.62 -10.25 -3.76
C ALA A 265 -20.08 -8.80 -3.92
N GLY A 266 -20.98 -8.33 -3.04
CA GLY A 266 -21.45 -6.95 -3.01
C GLY A 266 -20.32 -5.95 -2.75
N GLY A 267 -19.44 -6.24 -1.79
CA GLY A 267 -18.27 -5.40 -1.50
C GLY A 267 -17.29 -5.30 -2.67
N VAL A 268 -17.05 -6.41 -3.38
CA VAL A 268 -16.19 -6.42 -4.57
C VAL A 268 -16.84 -5.67 -5.74
N ALA A 269 -18.12 -5.92 -6.02
CA ALA A 269 -18.86 -5.23 -7.08
C ALA A 269 -18.91 -3.71 -6.84
N TYR A 270 -19.18 -3.29 -5.59
CA TYR A 270 -19.11 -1.89 -5.20
C TYR A 270 -17.72 -1.31 -5.45
N MET A 271 -16.64 -2.02 -5.05
CA MET A 271 -15.27 -1.55 -5.27
C MET A 271 -15.00 -1.31 -6.76
N PHE A 272 -15.42 -2.22 -7.64
CA PHE A 272 -15.23 -2.05 -9.08
C PHE A 272 -16.00 -0.86 -9.64
N ILE A 273 -17.29 -0.73 -9.29
CA ILE A 273 -18.14 0.38 -9.75
C ILE A 273 -17.59 1.72 -9.26
N HIS A 274 -17.19 1.79 -7.99
CA HIS A 274 -16.66 3.01 -7.38
C HIS A 274 -15.24 3.36 -7.90
N ASN A 275 -14.41 2.37 -8.22
CA ASN A 275 -13.03 2.59 -8.69
C ASN A 275 -12.90 2.76 -10.20
N ALA A 276 -13.90 2.37 -11.00
CA ALA A 276 -13.92 2.52 -12.45
C ALA A 276 -13.58 3.94 -12.95
N PRO A 277 -14.17 5.03 -12.40
CA PRO A 277 -13.85 6.40 -12.84
C PRO A 277 -12.43 6.84 -12.46
N TYR A 278 -11.79 6.19 -11.49
CA TYR A 278 -10.46 6.52 -10.97
C TYR A 278 -9.40 5.48 -11.38
N SER A 279 -9.56 4.90 -12.56
CA SER A 279 -8.62 3.93 -13.13
C SER A 279 -7.35 4.61 -13.68
N ASP A 280 -6.27 3.83 -13.78
CA ASP A 280 -4.98 4.31 -14.27
C ASP A 280 -5.08 4.78 -15.73
N ALA A 281 -5.87 4.08 -16.56
CA ALA A 281 -6.13 4.48 -17.95
C ALA A 281 -6.82 5.86 -18.07
N LYS A 282 -7.74 6.18 -17.15
CA LYS A 282 -8.39 7.50 -17.11
C LYS A 282 -7.42 8.59 -16.66
N PHE A 283 -6.52 8.27 -15.73
CA PHE A 283 -5.46 9.18 -15.32
C PHE A 283 -4.48 9.46 -16.48
N ASP A 284 -4.04 8.43 -17.21
CA ASP A 284 -3.11 8.58 -18.33
C ASP A 284 -3.73 9.38 -19.49
N ALA A 285 -5.01 9.14 -19.79
CA ALA A 285 -5.76 9.94 -20.76
C ALA A 285 -5.82 11.42 -20.34
N LEU A 286 -6.14 11.69 -19.07
CA LEU A 286 -6.19 13.05 -18.53
C LEU A 286 -4.82 13.73 -18.53
N ARG A 287 -3.77 12.99 -18.15
CA ARG A 287 -2.39 13.48 -18.17
C ARG A 287 -1.99 13.89 -19.58
N THR A 288 -2.29 13.04 -20.56
CA THR A 288 -1.98 13.31 -21.98
C THR A 288 -2.74 14.54 -22.46
N SER A 289 -4.03 14.68 -22.17
CA SER A 289 -4.81 15.87 -22.54
C SER A 289 -4.30 17.14 -21.86
N TYR A 290 -3.90 17.06 -20.59
CA TYR A 290 -3.38 18.20 -19.83
C TYR A 290 -2.03 18.67 -20.36
N LEU A 291 -1.13 17.73 -20.70
CA LEU A 291 0.14 18.04 -21.34
C LEU A 291 -0.04 18.63 -22.75
N ALA A 292 -1.11 18.27 -23.45
CA ALA A 292 -1.51 18.87 -24.72
C ALA A 292 -2.13 20.29 -24.56
N GLY A 293 -2.15 20.84 -23.34
CA GLY A 293 -2.68 22.19 -23.07
C GLY A 293 -4.17 22.25 -22.77
N THR A 294 -4.86 21.11 -22.71
CA THR A 294 -6.28 21.09 -22.31
C THR A 294 -6.39 21.40 -20.81
N PRO A 295 -7.24 22.35 -20.38
CA PRO A 295 -7.39 22.65 -18.97
C PRO A 295 -7.99 21.49 -18.19
N LEU A 296 -7.71 21.43 -16.89
CA LEU A 296 -8.22 20.39 -16.02
C LEU A 296 -9.76 20.47 -15.89
N PRO A 297 -10.52 19.35 -15.99
CA PRO A 297 -11.96 19.36 -15.83
C PRO A 297 -12.42 20.08 -14.54
N PRO A 298 -13.46 20.93 -14.60
CA PRO A 298 -13.89 21.74 -13.45
C PRO A 298 -14.26 20.90 -12.23
N ALA A 299 -14.89 19.73 -12.44
CA ALA A 299 -15.24 18.80 -11.38
C ALA A 299 -14.03 18.23 -10.62
N LEU A 300 -12.86 18.14 -11.27
CA LEU A 300 -11.62 17.71 -10.60
C LEU A 300 -10.95 18.87 -9.88
N ARG A 301 -10.97 20.07 -10.47
CA ARG A 301 -10.41 21.28 -9.84
C ARG A 301 -11.02 21.54 -8.45
N THR A 302 -12.33 21.38 -8.30
CA THR A 302 -13.02 21.56 -7.01
C THR A 302 -12.74 20.45 -5.99
N GLN A 303 -12.33 19.26 -6.45
CA GLN A 303 -11.98 18.14 -5.57
C GLN A 303 -10.51 18.11 -5.16
N LEU A 304 -9.65 18.85 -5.87
CA LEU A 304 -8.24 18.98 -5.52
C LEU A 304 -8.10 19.74 -4.20
N LYS A 305 -7.25 19.19 -3.33
CA LYS A 305 -6.96 19.66 -1.98
C LYS A 305 -5.45 19.57 -1.80
N ILE A 306 -4.89 20.40 -0.91
CA ILE A 306 -3.44 20.43 -0.64
C ILE A 306 -2.89 19.04 -0.29
N LYS A 307 -3.66 18.24 0.48
CA LYS A 307 -3.28 16.86 0.82
C LYS A 307 -3.06 15.94 -0.40
N HIS A 308 -3.73 16.19 -1.52
CA HIS A 308 -3.58 15.40 -2.74
C HIS A 308 -2.27 15.71 -3.46
N MET A 309 -1.76 16.93 -3.36
CA MET A 309 -0.44 17.29 -3.90
C MET A 309 0.68 16.54 -3.17
N ALA A 310 0.58 16.46 -1.83
CA ALA A 310 1.53 15.70 -1.03
C ALA A 310 1.46 14.20 -1.34
N SER A 311 0.26 13.61 -1.39
CA SER A 311 0.12 12.18 -1.70
C SER A 311 0.60 11.83 -3.11
N GLY A 312 0.32 12.69 -4.10
CA GLY A 312 0.86 12.59 -5.46
C GLY A 312 2.37 12.51 -5.52
N ARG A 313 3.04 13.50 -4.92
CA ARG A 313 4.51 13.58 -4.86
C ARG A 313 5.11 12.33 -4.21
N THR A 314 4.58 11.90 -3.06
CA THR A 314 5.07 10.68 -2.39
C THR A 314 4.92 9.42 -3.25
N TYR A 315 3.89 9.36 -4.10
CA TYR A 315 3.67 8.25 -5.01
C TYR A 315 4.62 8.29 -6.20
N ARG A 316 4.84 9.46 -6.81
CA ARG A 316 5.83 9.65 -7.88
C ARG A 316 7.23 9.25 -7.41
N GLU A 317 7.67 9.74 -6.26
CA GLU A 317 8.95 9.37 -5.66
C GLU A 317 9.07 7.85 -5.43
N ARG A 318 7.97 7.19 -5.08
CA ARG A 318 7.95 5.72 -4.94
C ARG A 318 8.15 5.02 -6.28
N LEU A 319 7.53 5.51 -7.35
CA LEU A 319 7.72 4.99 -8.70
C LEU A 319 9.13 5.22 -9.22
N GLU A 320 9.68 6.42 -9.04
CA GLU A 320 11.04 6.76 -9.43
C GLU A 320 12.07 5.89 -8.71
N ARG A 321 11.91 5.69 -7.40
CA ARG A 321 12.74 4.75 -6.63
C ARG A 321 12.65 3.33 -7.17
N ARG A 322 11.45 2.86 -7.51
CA ARG A 322 11.27 1.54 -8.12
C ARG A 322 11.94 1.44 -9.49
N ALA A 323 11.87 2.48 -10.31
CA ALA A 323 12.52 2.55 -11.61
C ALA A 323 14.05 2.58 -11.46
N ALA A 324 14.59 3.38 -10.54
CA ALA A 324 16.02 3.44 -10.23
C ALA A 324 16.57 2.07 -9.81
N ARG A 325 15.81 1.30 -9.03
CA ARG A 325 16.18 -0.08 -8.65
C ARG A 325 16.18 -1.05 -9.83
N ARG A 326 15.31 -0.86 -10.83
CA ARG A 326 15.27 -1.72 -12.02
C ARG A 326 16.41 -1.44 -13.00
N ARG A 327 17.02 -0.26 -12.91
CA ARG A 327 18.18 0.12 -13.73
C ARG A 327 19.50 -0.41 -13.17
N ARG A 328 19.53 -0.81 -11.89
CA ARG A 328 20.67 -1.45 -11.22
C ARG A 328 20.63 -2.96 -11.42
#